data_AF-A0AAE6V222-F1
#
_entry.id   AF-A0AAE6V222-F1
#
_cell.length_a   1.000
_cell.length_b   1.000
_cell.length_c   1.000
_cell.angle_alpha   90.00
_cell.angle_beta   90.00
_cell.angle_gamma   90.00
#
_symmetry.space_group_name_H-M   'P 1'
#
loop_
_entity.id
_entity.type
_entity.pdbx_description
1 polymer ?
#
loop_
_entity_poly.entity_id
_entity_poly.type
_entity_poly.pdbx_seq_one_letter_code
_entity_poly.pdbx_strand_id
1 'polypeptide(L)'
;MVAAIKTIILADAVMSLDNVLALAGAAGGDLMLVSLGVLISIPIIVWGSRLVLALMDKSPQVIILDAGLLGWISGGMLVSDIWLEPRIPFPADVTHYVASAVGAMLVVAIGILLKKQKPASNDTRTAQ
;
A
#
# COMPACT_ATOMS: atom_id res chain seq x y z
N MET A 1 -19.95 6.79 9.41
CA MET A 1 -19.11 7.54 8.45
C MET A 1 -17.88 8.17 9.09
N VAL A 2 -18.03 8.97 10.15
CA VAL A 2 -16.88 9.58 10.87
C VAL A 2 -15.86 8.54 11.34
N ALA A 3 -16.30 7.37 11.83
CA ALA A 3 -15.41 6.27 12.23
C ALA A 3 -14.52 5.76 11.08
N ALA A 4 -15.08 5.55 9.88
CA ALA A 4 -14.33 5.06 8.73
C ALA A 4 -13.32 6.09 8.21
N ILE A 5 -13.70 7.38 8.18
CA ILE A 5 -12.81 8.48 7.83
C ILE A 5 -11.66 8.56 8.83
N LYS A 6 -11.95 8.41 10.13
CA LYS A 6 -10.94 8.40 11.19
C LYS A 6 -9.97 7.22 11.03
N THR A 7 -10.46 6.05 10.65
CA THR A 7 -9.62 4.88 10.36
C THR A 7 -8.69 5.11 9.17
N ILE A 8 -9.19 5.72 8.09
CA ILE A 8 -8.38 6.04 6.89
C ILE A 8 -7.29 7.05 7.25
N ILE A 9 -7.65 8.17 7.91
CA ILE A 9 -6.68 9.20 8.30
C ILE A 9 -5.64 8.63 9.26
N LEU A 10 -6.03 7.78 10.20
CA LEU A 10 -5.08 7.16 11.14
C LEU A 10 -4.12 6.19 10.42
N ALA A 11 -4.65 5.36 9.52
CA ALA A 11 -3.83 4.46 8.72
C ALA A 11 -2.85 5.24 7.83
N ASP A 12 -3.34 6.31 7.19
CA ASP A 12 -2.55 7.19 6.35
C ASP A 12 -1.50 7.97 7.17
N ALA A 13 -1.81 8.41 8.39
CA ALA A 13 -0.82 9.05 9.26
C ALA A 13 0.30 8.09 9.69
N VAL A 14 -0.05 6.85 10.04
CA VAL A 14 0.94 5.83 10.44
C VAL A 14 1.80 5.40 9.25
N MET A 15 1.21 5.25 8.06
CA MET A 15 1.87 4.90 6.80
C MET A 15 2.44 6.12 6.05
N SER A 16 2.21 7.35 6.50
CA SER A 16 2.88 8.52 5.95
C SER A 16 4.04 8.93 6.85
N LEU A 17 4.08 8.51 8.11
CA LEU A 17 5.21 8.77 9.00
C LEU A 17 6.51 8.16 8.44
N ASP A 18 6.49 6.91 7.99
CA ASP A 18 7.61 6.25 7.33
C ASP A 18 7.98 6.92 5.99
N ASN A 19 6.99 7.28 5.17
CA ASN A 19 7.20 8.00 3.91
C ASN A 19 7.76 9.42 4.13
N VAL A 20 7.36 10.10 5.21
CA VAL A 20 7.86 11.41 5.62
C VAL A 20 9.29 11.34 6.10
N LEU A 21 9.65 10.31 6.84
CA LEU A 21 11.04 10.06 7.25
C LEU A 21 11.94 9.80 6.03
N ALA A 22 11.45 9.05 5.04
CA ALA A 22 12.16 8.87 3.77
C ALA A 22 12.31 10.20 3.00
N LEU A 23 11.24 11.00 2.92
CA LEU A 23 11.28 12.32 2.29
C LEU A 23 12.24 13.27 3.02
N ALA A 24 12.32 13.20 4.35
CA ALA A 24 13.27 13.97 5.15
C ALA A 24 14.72 13.58 4.88
N GLY A 25 14.99 12.28 4.71
CA GLY A 25 16.28 11.79 4.25
C GLY A 25 16.65 12.31 2.86
N ALA A 26 15.72 12.27 1.91
CA ALA A 26 15.92 12.76 0.55
C ALA A 26 16.07 14.30 0.47
N ALA A 27 15.37 15.04 1.33
CA ALA A 27 15.43 16.50 1.43
C ALA A 27 16.64 17.01 2.22
N GLY A 28 17.54 16.13 2.67
CA GLY A 28 18.72 16.51 3.44
C GLY A 28 18.41 17.13 4.80
N GLY A 29 17.25 16.83 5.38
CA GLY A 29 16.80 17.38 6.66
C GLY A 29 16.10 18.74 6.58
N ASP A 30 15.83 19.27 5.38
CA ASP A 30 15.04 20.49 5.23
C ASP A 30 13.56 20.24 5.58
N LEU A 31 13.20 20.59 6.81
CA LEU A 31 11.84 20.44 7.33
C LEU A 31 10.79 21.25 6.55
N MET A 32 11.19 22.30 5.83
CA MET A 32 10.29 23.09 5.00
C MET A 32 9.85 22.29 3.76
N LEU A 33 10.78 21.61 3.09
CA LEU A 33 10.47 20.75 1.95
C LEU A 33 9.59 19.55 2.36
N VAL A 34 9.89 18.95 3.51
CA VAL A 34 9.14 17.82 4.04
C VAL A 34 7.72 18.22 4.43
N SER A 35 7.57 19.30 5.22
CA SER A 35 6.26 19.78 5.66
C SER A 35 5.37 20.20 4.50
N LEU A 36 5.93 20.82 3.47
CA LEU A 36 5.20 21.20 2.26
C LEU A 36 4.72 19.96 1.48
N GLY A 37 5.55 18.91 1.40
CA GLY A 37 5.15 17.63 0.82
C GLY A 37 3.96 16.98 1.54
N VAL A 38 4.00 16.93 2.87
CA VAL A 38 2.89 16.38 3.69
C VAL A 38 1.62 17.20 3.59
N LEU A 39 1.76 18.54 3.67
CA LEU A 39 0.65 19.46 3.62
C LEU A 39 -0.14 19.33 2.30
N ILE A 40 0.55 19.08 1.20
CA ILE A 40 -0.07 18.85 -0.12
C ILE A 40 -0.62 17.41 -0.25
N SER A 41 0.02 16.43 0.38
CA SER A 41 -0.37 15.01 0.28
C SER A 41 -1.74 14.73 0.92
N ILE A 42 -1.99 15.21 2.13
CA ILE A 42 -3.22 14.91 2.88
C ILE A 42 -4.50 15.31 2.11
N PRO A 43 -4.64 16.54 1.57
CA PRO A 43 -5.79 16.91 0.76
C PRO A 43 -5.99 16.03 -0.47
N ILE A 44 -4.89 15.68 -1.15
CA ILE A 44 -4.91 14.81 -2.33
C ILE A 44 -5.44 13.43 -1.97
N ILE A 45 -5.02 12.85 -0.85
CA ILE A 45 -5.47 11.52 -0.38
C ILE A 45 -6.95 11.57 0.00
N VAL A 46 -7.37 12.60 0.74
CA VAL A 46 -8.77 12.78 1.15
C VAL A 46 -9.70 12.91 -0.06
N TRP A 47 -9.33 13.72 -1.06
CA TRP A 47 -10.16 13.87 -2.28
C TRP A 47 -10.04 12.68 -3.22
N GLY A 48 -8.82 12.17 -3.42
CA GLY A 48 -8.52 11.00 -4.24
C GLY A 48 -9.24 9.74 -3.75
N SER A 49 -9.45 9.59 -2.44
CA SER A 49 -10.20 8.47 -1.88
C SER A 49 -11.60 8.33 -2.49
N ARG A 50 -12.29 9.44 -2.80
CA ARG A 50 -13.61 9.39 -3.46
C ARG A 50 -13.53 8.80 -4.86
N LEU A 51 -12.48 9.15 -5.60
CA LEU A 51 -12.24 8.61 -6.94
C LEU A 51 -11.92 7.11 -6.87
N VAL A 52 -11.02 6.72 -5.96
CA VAL A 52 -10.62 5.31 -5.76
C VAL A 52 -11.81 4.47 -5.34
N LEU A 53 -12.62 4.95 -4.38
CA LEU A 53 -13.84 4.28 -3.92
C LEU A 53 -14.85 4.12 -5.07
N ALA A 54 -15.10 5.17 -5.85
CA ALA A 54 -15.97 5.09 -7.01
C ALA A 54 -15.47 4.08 -8.06
N LEU A 55 -14.14 3.95 -8.21
CA LEU A 55 -13.52 2.98 -9.12
C LEU A 55 -13.66 1.54 -8.60
N MET A 56 -13.49 1.34 -7.29
CA MET A 56 -13.70 0.05 -6.63
C MET A 56 -15.17 -0.41 -6.73
N ASP A 57 -16.12 0.50 -6.57
CA ASP A 57 -17.55 0.22 -6.70
C ASP A 57 -17.93 -0.18 -8.14
N LYS A 58 -17.29 0.46 -9.14
CA LYS A 58 -17.55 0.18 -10.56
C LYS A 58 -16.85 -1.09 -11.05
N SER A 59 -15.63 -1.35 -10.60
CA SER A 59 -14.84 -2.54 -10.98
C SER A 59 -14.04 -3.09 -9.79
N PRO A 60 -14.52 -4.18 -9.16
CA PRO A 60 -13.82 -4.83 -8.04
C PRO A 60 -12.43 -5.38 -8.42
N GLN A 61 -12.10 -5.46 -9.71
CA GLN A 61 -10.78 -5.87 -10.19
C GLN A 61 -9.68 -4.86 -9.82
N VAL A 62 -10.04 -3.60 -9.59
CA VAL A 62 -9.12 -2.53 -9.16
C VAL A 62 -8.43 -2.91 -7.86
N ILE A 63 -9.10 -3.60 -6.94
CA ILE A 63 -8.52 -4.03 -5.66
C ILE A 63 -7.34 -4.99 -5.88
N ILE A 64 -7.43 -5.88 -6.88
CA ILE A 64 -6.37 -6.85 -7.18
C ILE A 64 -5.19 -6.16 -7.86
N LEU A 65 -5.47 -5.18 -8.74
CA LEU A 65 -4.44 -4.35 -9.37
C LEU A 65 -3.67 -3.53 -8.34
N ASP A 66 -4.39 -2.82 -7.45
CA ASP A 66 -3.78 -2.05 -6.36
C ASP A 66 -2.95 -2.94 -5.43
N ALA A 67 -3.47 -4.11 -5.05
CA ALA A 67 -2.73 -5.05 -4.22
C ALA A 67 -1.44 -5.54 -4.90
N GLY A 68 -1.47 -5.81 -6.21
CA GLY A 68 -0.29 -6.16 -6.98
C GLY A 68 0.72 -5.01 -7.06
N LEU A 69 0.25 -3.78 -7.26
CA LEU A 69 1.10 -2.58 -7.28
C LEU A 69 1.77 -2.33 -5.92
N LEU A 70 1.02 -2.46 -4.82
CA LEU A 70 1.56 -2.35 -3.46
C LEU A 70 2.59 -3.46 -3.18
N GLY A 71 2.33 -4.70 -3.62
CA GLY A 71 3.28 -5.80 -3.56
C GLY A 71 4.56 -5.53 -4.36
N TRP A 72 4.44 -4.90 -5.52
CA TRP A 72 5.58 -4.49 -6.36
C TRP A 72 6.47 -3.46 -5.65
N ILE A 73 5.85 -2.39 -5.15
CA ILE A 73 6.55 -1.29 -4.47
C ILE A 73 7.22 -1.81 -3.18
N SER A 74 6.47 -2.54 -2.36
CA SER A 74 7.01 -3.10 -1.11
C SER A 74 8.13 -4.11 -1.36
N GLY A 75 8.03 -4.96 -2.38
CA GLY A 75 9.09 -5.92 -2.72
C GLY A 75 10.39 -5.23 -3.13
N GLY A 76 10.29 -4.13 -3.87
CA GLY A 76 11.44 -3.30 -4.24
C GLY A 76 12.06 -2.59 -3.03
N MET A 77 11.20 -1.95 -2.21
CA MET A 77 11.64 -1.28 -0.97
C MET A 77 12.35 -2.22 0.01
N LEU A 78 11.91 -3.48 0.10
CA LEU A 78 12.48 -4.45 1.03
C LEU A 78 13.93 -4.81 0.69
N VAL A 79 14.28 -4.91 -0.59
CA VAL A 79 15.65 -5.23 -1.04
C VAL A 79 16.54 -4.00 -1.20
N SER A 80 15.93 -2.82 -1.34
CA SER A 80 16.63 -1.52 -1.33
C SER A 80 17.01 -1.04 0.07
N ASP A 81 16.63 -1.77 1.12
CA ASP A 81 17.05 -1.46 2.48
C ASP A 81 18.56 -1.68 2.64
N ILE A 82 19.24 -0.72 3.30
CA ILE A 82 20.68 -0.69 3.59
C ILE A 82 21.14 -2.00 4.25
N TRP A 83 20.24 -2.68 4.96
CA TRP A 83 20.52 -3.96 5.61
C TRP A 83 20.56 -5.17 4.66
N LEU A 84 19.81 -5.14 3.55
CA LEU A 84 19.74 -6.24 2.58
C LEU A 84 20.70 -6.04 1.41
N GLU A 85 20.92 -4.80 0.97
CA GLU A 85 21.76 -4.45 -0.17
C GLU A 85 23.18 -5.08 -0.11
N PRO A 86 23.89 -5.11 1.05
CA PRO A 86 25.23 -5.68 1.13
C PRO A 86 25.28 -7.22 1.16
N ARG A 87 24.14 -7.90 1.36
CA ARG A 87 24.08 -9.36 1.52
C ARG A 87 23.69 -10.10 0.24
N ILE A 88 23.32 -9.37 -0.81
CA ILE A 88 22.85 -9.96 -2.07
C ILE A 88 23.97 -9.87 -3.12
N PRO A 89 24.49 -11.00 -3.61
CA PRO A 89 25.62 -11.03 -4.57
C PRO A 89 25.22 -10.75 -6.03
N PHE A 90 23.99 -10.31 -6.30
CA PHE A 90 23.45 -10.07 -7.63
C PHE A 90 23.43 -8.57 -7.99
N PRO A 91 23.35 -8.21 -9.28
CA PRO A 91 23.21 -6.81 -9.69
C PRO A 91 22.00 -6.16 -9.03
N ALA A 92 22.15 -4.92 -8.55
CA ALA A 92 21.11 -4.20 -7.81
C ALA A 92 19.80 -4.07 -8.61
N ASP A 93 19.90 -3.76 -9.91
CA ASP A 93 18.75 -3.62 -10.80
C ASP A 93 17.95 -4.92 -10.93
N VAL A 94 18.65 -6.04 -11.17
CA VAL A 94 18.02 -7.35 -11.32
C VAL A 94 17.36 -7.78 -10.03
N THR A 95 18.03 -7.56 -8.89
CA THR A 95 17.50 -7.88 -7.57
C THR A 95 16.24 -7.08 -7.27
N HIS A 96 16.23 -5.78 -7.57
CA HIS A 96 15.08 -4.91 -7.36
C HIS A 96 13.88 -5.36 -8.21
N TYR A 97 14.06 -5.56 -9.51
CA TYR A 97 12.97 -5.99 -10.39
C TYR A 97 12.41 -7.37 -10.02
N VAL A 98 13.29 -8.32 -9.67
CA VAL A 98 12.88 -9.66 -9.26
C VAL A 98 12.14 -9.61 -7.93
N ALA A 99 12.64 -8.85 -6.94
CA ALA A 99 12.00 -8.72 -5.64
C ALA A 99 10.64 -8.04 -5.74
N SER A 100 10.52 -6.98 -6.53
CA SER A 100 9.23 -6.33 -6.84
C SER A 100 8.26 -7.31 -7.52
N ALA A 101 8.71 -8.06 -8.53
CA ALA A 101 7.86 -9.04 -9.20
C ALA A 101 7.40 -10.16 -8.26
N VAL A 102 8.29 -10.67 -7.41
CA VAL A 102 7.98 -11.69 -6.40
C VAL A 102 7.01 -11.13 -5.35
N GLY A 103 7.23 -9.90 -4.88
CA GLY A 103 6.36 -9.22 -3.94
C GLY A 103 4.94 -9.04 -4.49
N ALA A 104 4.82 -8.55 -5.73
CA ALA A 104 3.54 -8.42 -6.43
C ALA A 104 2.82 -9.78 -6.55
N MET A 105 3.53 -10.81 -7.01
CA MET A 105 2.96 -12.16 -7.13
C MET A 105 2.52 -12.73 -5.78
N LEU A 106 3.32 -12.58 -4.73
CA LEU A 106 2.99 -13.05 -3.38
C LEU A 106 1.74 -12.39 -2.84
N VAL A 107 1.67 -11.05 -2.92
CA VAL A 107 0.51 -10.30 -2.40
C VAL A 107 -0.77 -10.69 -3.15
N VAL A 108 -0.71 -10.79 -4.48
CA VAL A 108 -1.87 -11.20 -5.29
C VAL A 108 -2.25 -12.66 -5.02
N ALA A 109 -1.29 -13.58 -4.95
CA ALA A 109 -1.55 -14.99 -4.68
C ALA A 109 -2.19 -15.17 -3.30
N ILE A 110 -1.63 -14.56 -2.26
CA ILE A 110 -2.18 -14.60 -0.89
C ILE A 110 -3.57 -13.97 -0.87
N GLY A 111 -3.77 -12.81 -1.51
CA GLY A 111 -5.07 -12.15 -1.59
C GLY A 111 -6.15 -13.02 -2.23
N ILE A 112 -5.81 -13.74 -3.30
CA ILE A 112 -6.73 -14.70 -3.97
C ILE A 112 -7.00 -15.92 -3.07
N LEU A 113 -5.98 -16.46 -2.39
CA LEU A 113 -6.14 -17.60 -1.48
C LEU A 113 -7.03 -17.27 -0.28
N LEU A 114 -6.86 -16.09 0.32
CA LEU A 114 -7.69 -15.61 1.43
C LEU A 114 -9.13 -15.31 0.99
N LYS A 115 -9.33 -14.80 -0.23
CA LYS A 115 -10.67 -14.61 -0.81
C LYS A 115 -11.43 -15.94 -0.94
N LYS A 116 -10.74 -17.04 -1.24
CA LYS A 116 -11.34 -18.38 -1.35
C LYS A 116 -11.74 -18.99 0.01
N GLN A 117 -11.19 -18.50 1.12
CA GLN A 117 -11.43 -19.04 2.46
C GLN A 117 -12.64 -18.42 3.20
N LYS A 118 -13.39 -17.51 2.57
CA LYS A 118 -14.72 -17.09 3.07
C LYS A 118 -15.81 -17.96 2.43
N PRO A 119 -16.24 -19.08 3.04
CA PRO A 119 -17.50 -19.70 2.68
C PRO A 119 -18.62 -18.73 3.05
N ALA A 120 -19.63 -18.64 2.18
CA ALA A 120 -20.86 -17.90 2.46
C ALA A 120 -21.42 -18.35 3.81
N SER A 121 -21.42 -17.45 4.80
CA SER A 121 -22.14 -17.69 6.05
C SER A 121 -23.63 -17.65 5.72
N ASN A 122 -24.25 -18.83 5.72
CA ASN A 122 -25.66 -19.10 5.53
C ASN A 122 -26.58 -18.09 6.25
N ASP A 123 -27.28 -17.28 5.46
CA ASP A 123 -28.56 -16.69 5.85
C ASP A 123 -29.63 -17.79 5.81
N THR A 124 -30.01 -18.33 6.96
CA THR A 124 -31.22 -19.18 7.09
C THR A 124 -31.82 -19.19 8.50
N ARG A 125 -31.72 -18.08 9.26
CA ARG A 125 -32.36 -17.96 10.59
C ARG A 125 -33.22 -16.70 10.76
N THR A 126 -33.99 -16.35 9.74
CA THR A 126 -35.12 -15.41 9.83
C THR A 126 -36.36 -16.04 9.20
N ALA A 127 -36.73 -17.23 9.66
CA ALA A 127 -38.05 -17.81 9.47
C ALA A 127 -38.28 -18.92 10.51
N GLN A 128 -38.41 -18.52 11.78
CA GLN A 128 -39.25 -19.16 12.80
C GLN A 128 -39.38 -18.25 14.01
#